data_AF-A0A1S5Y0T7-F1
#
_entry.id   AF-A0A1S5Y0T7-F1
#
_cell.length_a   1.000
_cell.length_b   1.000
_cell.length_c   1.000
_cell.angle_alpha   90.00
_cell.angle_beta   90.00
_cell.angle_gamma   90.00
#
_symmetry.space_group_name_H-M   'P 1'
#
loop_
_entity.id
_entity.type
_entity.pdbx_description
1 polymer ?
#
loop_
_entity_poly.entity_id
_entity_poly.type
_entity_poly.pdbx_seq_one_letter_code
_entity_poly.pdbx_strand_id
1 'polypeptide(L)'
;MLDFSFGELAMIGTVALVVLGPERLPKVARTVGEWLGKAQRYVSQVKSDISREMELAELKKLQEEARNAAQSVQSAMQDLQSGVDSAVADLKSGLTSPIDDAAGDDSGTASTDYAWENAGDSWNSHRFERRYKAGPSIDELAEEIARLRRQLALPDEPVARHKYARRARLNRPRIRR
;
A
#
# COMPACT_ATOMS: atom_id res chain seq x y z
N MET A 1 -17.78 12.84 -16.65
CA MET A 1 -16.78 13.92 -16.68
C MET A 1 -16.00 13.76 -15.39
N LEU A 2 -14.67 13.66 -15.48
CA LEU A 2 -13.79 13.64 -14.31
C LEU A 2 -13.31 15.06 -14.14
N ASP A 3 -14.15 15.93 -13.59
CA ASP A 3 -13.85 17.35 -13.39
C ASP A 3 -12.93 17.55 -12.18
N PHE A 4 -11.87 16.75 -12.05
CA PHE A 4 -10.82 16.97 -11.07
C PHE A 4 -9.90 18.05 -11.62
N SER A 5 -10.07 19.27 -11.13
CA SER A 5 -9.14 20.35 -11.41
C SER A 5 -7.78 20.05 -10.75
N PHE A 6 -6.70 20.56 -11.35
CA PHE A 6 -5.36 20.46 -10.74
C PHE A 6 -5.34 21.01 -9.30
N GLY A 7 -6.19 22.01 -9.01
CA GLY A 7 -6.37 22.59 -7.68
C GLY A 7 -6.96 21.62 -6.66
N GLU A 8 -8.02 20.89 -6.99
CA GLU A 8 -8.62 19.89 -6.08
C GLU A 8 -7.64 18.75 -5.78
N LEU A 9 -6.89 18.31 -6.79
CA LEU A 9 -5.90 17.26 -6.61
C LEU A 9 -4.74 17.72 -5.72
N ALA A 10 -4.31 18.98 -5.86
CA ALA A 10 -3.34 19.60 -4.95
C ALA A 10 -3.89 19.77 -3.52
N MET A 11 -5.17 20.13 -3.37
CA MET A 11 -5.82 20.27 -2.06
C MET A 11 -5.95 18.92 -1.33
N ILE A 12 -6.43 17.88 -2.01
CA ILE A 12 -6.51 16.52 -1.46
C ILE A 12 -5.09 16.02 -1.13
N GLY A 13 -4.12 16.26 -2.02
CA GLY A 13 -2.71 15.96 -1.77
C GLY A 13 -2.20 16.63 -0.49
N THR A 14 -2.50 17.91 -0.30
CA THR A 14 -2.10 18.67 0.90
C THR A 14 -2.73 18.11 2.17
N VAL A 15 -4.04 17.83 2.17
CA VAL A 15 -4.73 17.21 3.31
C VAL A 15 -4.14 15.83 3.62
N ALA A 16 -3.88 15.02 2.59
CA ALA A 16 -3.26 13.71 2.77
C ALA A 16 -1.83 13.83 3.33
N LEU A 17 -1.05 14.84 2.94
CA LEU A 17 0.28 15.11 3.51
C LEU A 17 0.20 15.48 4.99
N VAL A 18 -0.82 16.23 5.41
CA VAL A 18 -0.99 16.61 6.83
C VAL A 18 -1.46 15.43 7.68
N VAL A 19 -2.47 14.69 7.21
CA VAL A 19 -3.08 13.59 7.98
C VAL A 19 -2.16 12.37 8.05
N LEU A 20 -1.59 11.99 6.91
CA LEU A 20 -0.80 10.77 6.78
C LEU A 20 0.70 11.03 6.94
N GLY A 21 1.16 12.23 6.60
CA GLY A 21 2.57 12.61 6.58
C GLY A 21 3.22 12.43 5.19
N PRO A 22 4.15 13.33 4.80
CA PRO A 22 4.86 13.27 3.51
C PRO A 22 5.66 11.98 3.29
N GLU A 23 6.16 11.37 4.36
CA GLU A 23 6.95 10.14 4.28
C GLU A 23 6.09 8.89 4.04
N ARG A 24 4.81 8.92 4.42
CA ARG A 24 3.93 7.75 4.43
C ARG A 24 3.01 7.68 3.22
N LEU A 25 2.60 8.82 2.67
CA LEU A 25 1.82 8.94 1.44
C LEU A 25 2.41 8.12 0.26
N PRO A 26 3.71 8.25 -0.10
CA PRO A 26 4.28 7.48 -1.20
C PRO A 26 4.28 5.97 -0.93
N LYS A 27 4.35 5.56 0.35
CA LYS A 27 4.32 4.15 0.72
C LYS A 27 2.92 3.56 0.50
N VAL A 28 1.87 4.26 0.92
CA VAL A 28 0.48 3.84 0.73
C VAL A 28 0.10 3.84 -0.75
N ALA A 29 0.45 4.89 -1.49
CA ALA A 29 0.19 4.97 -2.92
C ALA A 29 0.84 3.78 -3.68
N ARG A 30 2.06 3.39 -3.31
CA ARG A 30 2.72 2.20 -3.87
C ARG A 30 1.98 0.91 -3.53
N THR A 31 1.55 0.72 -2.28
CA THR A 31 0.83 -0.50 -1.89
C THR A 31 -0.51 -0.61 -2.61
N VAL A 32 -1.30 0.47 -2.64
CA VAL A 32 -2.58 0.51 -3.36
C VAL A 32 -2.37 0.31 -4.86
N GLY A 33 -1.35 0.97 -5.44
CA GLY A 33 -1.00 0.83 -6.85
C GLY A 33 -0.59 -0.59 -7.23
N GLU A 34 0.20 -1.27 -6.40
CA GLU A 34 0.55 -2.68 -6.61
C GLU A 34 -0.67 -3.60 -6.59
N TRP A 35 -1.62 -3.34 -5.68
CA TRP A 35 -2.84 -4.14 -5.57
C TRP A 35 -3.76 -3.91 -6.76
N LEU A 36 -3.98 -2.64 -7.12
CA LEU A 36 -4.80 -2.26 -8.26
C LEU A 36 -4.20 -2.79 -9.58
N GLY A 37 -2.89 -2.72 -9.74
CA GLY A 37 -2.18 -3.25 -10.90
C GLY A 37 -2.29 -4.77 -11.02
N LYS A 38 -2.20 -5.50 -9.89
CA LYS A 38 -2.42 -6.95 -9.86
C LYS A 38 -3.87 -7.30 -10.23
N ALA A 39 -4.85 -6.58 -9.67
CA ALA A 39 -6.26 -6.78 -9.97
C ALA A 39 -6.56 -6.51 -11.45
N GLN A 40 -6.08 -5.41 -12.01
CA GLN A 40 -6.25 -5.08 -13.42
C GLN A 40 -5.67 -6.17 -14.34
N ARG A 41 -4.49 -6.72 -14.00
CA ARG A 41 -3.88 -7.81 -14.75
C ARG A 41 -4.72 -9.09 -14.69
N TYR A 42 -5.28 -9.42 -13.53
CA TYR A 42 -6.15 -10.58 -13.35
C TYR A 42 -7.45 -10.43 -14.15
N VAL A 43 -8.09 -9.26 -14.09
CA VAL A 43 -9.27 -8.94 -14.90
C VAL A 43 -8.96 -9.04 -16.39
N SER A 44 -7.79 -8.56 -16.83
CA SER A 44 -7.38 -8.67 -18.23
C SER A 44 -7.22 -10.12 -18.69
N GLN A 45 -6.71 -11.02 -17.84
CA GLN A 45 -6.56 -12.45 -18.15
C GLN A 45 -7.90 -13.15 -18.19
N VAL A 46 -8.74 -12.94 -17.18
CA VAL A 46 -10.09 -13.52 -17.13
C VAL A 46 -10.92 -13.02 -18.31
N LYS A 47 -10.83 -11.75 -18.69
CA LYS A 47 -11.49 -11.22 -19.88
C LYS A 47 -11.00 -11.88 -21.17
N SER A 48 -9.70 -12.15 -21.31
CA SER A 48 -9.16 -12.81 -22.51
C SER A 48 -9.61 -14.26 -22.64
N ASP A 49 -9.75 -14.97 -21.52
CA ASP A 49 -10.17 -16.37 -21.49
C ASP A 49 -11.69 -16.48 -21.72
N ILE A 50 -12.49 -15.64 -21.04
CA ILE A 50 -13.95 -15.57 -21.19
C ILE A 50 -14.37 -15.15 -22.61
N SER A 51 -13.68 -14.17 -23.21
CA SER A 51 -14.00 -13.71 -24.58
C SER A 51 -13.79 -14.80 -25.64
N ARG A 52 -13.06 -15.87 -25.29
CA ARG A 52 -12.76 -17.00 -26.18
C ARG A 52 -13.79 -18.13 -26.08
N GLU A 53 -14.53 -18.24 -24.97
CA GLU A 53 -15.33 -19.42 -24.63
C GLU A 53 -16.82 -19.16 -24.30
N MET A 54 -17.27 -17.92 -24.04
CA MET A 54 -18.65 -17.65 -23.55
C MET A 54 -19.61 -16.98 -24.57
N GLU A 55 -20.90 -17.33 -24.49
CA GLU A 55 -22.00 -16.81 -25.30
C GLU A 55 -22.31 -15.33 -25.01
N LEU A 56 -22.67 -14.57 -26.05
CA LEU A 56 -22.93 -13.12 -26.00
C LEU A 56 -24.05 -12.69 -25.02
N ALA A 57 -24.94 -13.62 -24.63
CA ALA A 57 -26.05 -13.35 -23.73
C ALA A 57 -25.59 -13.17 -22.27
N GLU A 58 -24.66 -13.99 -21.79
CA GLU A 58 -24.13 -13.89 -20.41
C GLU A 58 -23.20 -12.68 -20.26
N LEU A 59 -22.45 -12.35 -21.31
CA LEU A 59 -21.64 -11.12 -21.36
C LEU A 59 -22.48 -9.86 -21.20
N LYS A 60 -23.65 -9.78 -21.86
CA LYS A 60 -24.56 -8.63 -21.71
C LYS A 60 -25.06 -8.49 -20.28
N LYS A 61 -25.45 -9.60 -19.64
CA LYS A 61 -25.93 -9.59 -18.26
C LYS A 61 -24.83 -9.13 -17.28
N LEU A 62 -23.62 -9.67 -17.40
CA LEU A 62 -22.47 -9.26 -16.59
C LEU A 62 -22.07 -7.80 -16.84
N GLN A 63 -22.13 -7.34 -18.08
CA GLN A 63 -21.85 -5.94 -18.42
C GLN A 63 -22.87 -4.99 -17.79
N GLU A 64 -24.15 -5.37 -17.78
CA GLU A 64 -25.22 -4.60 -17.18
C GLU A 64 -25.10 -4.56 -15.65
N GLU A 65 -24.80 -5.69 -15.01
CA GLU A 65 -24.50 -5.76 -13.57
C GLU A 65 -23.26 -4.92 -13.21
N ALA A 66 -22.18 -5.01 -13.99
CA ALA A 66 -20.98 -4.20 -13.78
C ALA A 66 -21.26 -2.70 -13.99
N ARG A 67 -22.11 -2.34 -14.95
CA ARG A 67 -22.53 -0.95 -15.19
C ARG A 67 -23.35 -0.41 -14.02
N ASN A 68 -24.28 -1.21 -13.48
CA ASN A 68 -25.07 -0.85 -12.31
C ASN A 68 -24.19 -0.70 -11.06
N ALA A 69 -23.24 -1.60 -10.87
CA ALA A 69 -22.25 -1.49 -9.79
C ALA A 69 -21.40 -0.21 -9.93
N ALA A 70 -20.92 0.09 -11.13
CA ALA A 70 -20.16 1.31 -11.39
C ALA A 70 -20.98 2.58 -11.11
N GLN A 71 -22.26 2.59 -11.51
CA GLN A 71 -23.17 3.71 -11.20
C GLN A 71 -23.39 3.85 -9.69
N SER A 72 -23.57 2.76 -8.95
CA SER A 72 -23.74 2.81 -7.49
C SER A 72 -22.50 3.37 -6.77
N VAL A 73 -21.31 3.01 -7.24
CA VAL A 73 -20.05 3.56 -6.73
C VAL A 73 -19.94 5.04 -7.05
N GLN A 74 -20.33 5.45 -8.26
CA GLN A 74 -20.32 6.85 -8.66
C GLN A 74 -21.29 7.69 -7.82
N SER A 75 -22.50 7.19 -7.58
CA SER A 75 -23.47 7.85 -6.69
C SER A 75 -22.93 7.95 -5.26
N ALA A 76 -22.38 6.87 -4.70
CA ALA A 76 -21.77 6.89 -3.38
C ALA A 76 -20.60 7.89 -3.28
N MET A 77 -19.81 8.03 -4.35
CA MET A 77 -18.74 9.03 -4.45
C MET A 77 -19.30 10.47 -4.49
N GLN A 78 -20.39 10.70 -5.23
CA GLN A 78 -21.06 12.00 -5.30
C GLN A 78 -21.73 12.40 -3.97
N ASP A 79 -22.31 11.43 -3.26
CA ASP A 79 -22.86 11.65 -1.92
C ASP A 79 -21.75 12.01 -0.92
N LEU A 80 -20.61 11.31 -1.00
CA LEU A 80 -19.44 11.60 -0.19
C LEU A 80 -18.88 13.00 -0.49
N GLN A 81 -18.82 13.38 -1.77
CA GLN A 81 -18.39 14.72 -2.19
C GLN A 81 -19.31 15.81 -1.64
N SER A 82 -20.63 15.62 -1.75
CA SER A 82 -21.63 16.56 -1.24
C SER A 82 -21.55 16.73 0.29
N GLY A 83 -21.31 15.63 1.02
CA GLY A 83 -21.09 15.67 2.47
C GLY A 83 -19.80 16.39 2.87
N VAL A 84 -18.74 16.23 2.08
CA VAL A 84 -17.47 16.95 2.28
C VAL A 84 -17.65 18.44 2.02
N ASP A 85 -18.30 18.83 0.93
CA ASP A 85 -18.53 20.25 0.59
C ASP A 85 -19.35 20.96 1.67
N SER A 86 -20.34 20.28 2.24
CA SER A 86 -21.17 20.78 3.35
C SER A 86 -20.32 21.01 4.62
N ALA A 87 -19.49 20.02 4.98
CA ALA A 87 -18.60 20.13 6.14
C ALA A 87 -17.55 21.23 5.97
N VAL A 88 -17.04 21.42 4.74
CA VAL A 88 -16.11 22.51 4.40
C VAL A 88 -16.80 23.87 4.51
N ALA A 89 -18.05 23.99 4.07
CA ALA A 89 -18.82 25.23 4.20
C ALA A 89 -19.05 25.63 5.67
N ASP A 90 -19.36 24.67 6.54
CA ASP A 90 -19.54 24.88 7.98
C ASP A 90 -18.24 25.32 8.65
N LEU A 91 -17.12 24.65 8.34
CA LEU A 91 -15.79 25.04 8.82
C LEU A 91 -15.40 26.45 8.38
N LYS A 92 -15.66 26.80 7.11
CA LYS A 92 -15.33 28.12 6.57
C LYS A 92 -16.10 29.24 7.27
N SER A 93 -17.35 29.00 7.64
CA SER A 93 -18.18 29.95 8.39
C SER A 93 -17.67 30.17 9.82
N GLY A 94 -17.10 29.13 10.44
CA GLY A 94 -16.52 29.18 11.79
C GLY A 94 -15.17 29.90 11.88
N LEU A 95 -14.36 29.91 10.80
CA LEU A 95 -13.04 30.54 10.79
C LEU A 95 -13.06 32.05 10.46
N THR A 96 -14.18 32.61 10.01
CA THR A 96 -14.30 34.04 9.63
C THR A 96 -14.66 34.99 10.78
N SER A 97 -14.63 34.56 12.05
CA SER A 97 -14.64 35.49 13.19
C SER A 97 -13.26 36.15 13.36
N PRO A 98 -13.19 37.48 13.53
CA PRO A 98 -11.99 38.24 13.25
C PRO A 98 -10.89 37.96 14.26
N ILE A 99 -9.72 37.55 13.75
CA ILE A 99 -8.44 37.69 14.44
C ILE A 99 -8.00 39.14 14.17
N ASP A 100 -8.64 40.08 14.87
CA ASP A 100 -8.10 41.42 15.07
C ASP A 100 -7.46 41.41 16.46
N ASP A 101 -6.14 41.22 16.51
CA ASP A 101 -5.21 41.84 17.46
C ASP A 101 -3.85 41.12 17.41
N ALA A 102 -2.93 41.70 16.64
CA ALA A 102 -1.51 41.81 16.97
C ALA A 102 -0.79 42.55 15.83
N ALA A 103 -0.96 43.87 15.81
CA ALA A 103 0.08 44.73 15.28
C ALA A 103 1.33 44.56 16.16
N GLY A 104 2.43 44.11 15.55
CA GLY A 104 3.72 43.93 16.20
C GLY A 104 4.80 44.04 15.13
N ASP A 105 5.14 45.28 14.82
CA ASP A 105 6.33 45.72 14.09
C ASP A 105 7.59 45.02 14.62
N ASP A 106 8.29 44.27 13.77
CA ASP A 106 9.73 44.11 13.91
C ASP A 106 10.40 43.88 12.54
N SER A 107 11.11 44.90 12.12
CA SER A 107 11.96 44.93 10.94
C SER A 107 13.34 44.38 11.30
N GLY A 108 13.42 43.05 11.40
CA GLY A 108 14.67 42.31 11.63
C GLY A 108 15.39 41.94 10.33
N THR A 109 16.44 42.71 10.02
CA THR A 109 17.51 42.50 9.03
C THR A 109 17.70 41.09 8.47
N ALA A 110 17.59 40.98 7.15
CA ALA A 110 18.03 39.84 6.37
C ALA A 110 19.57 39.73 6.35
N SER A 111 20.12 38.78 7.10
CA SER A 111 21.48 38.27 6.92
C SER A 111 21.42 36.88 6.28
N THR A 112 21.86 36.82 5.03
CA THR A 112 21.92 35.64 4.19
C THR A 112 23.07 34.73 4.60
N ASP A 113 22.82 33.74 5.46
CA ASP A 113 23.78 32.68 5.79
C ASP A 113 23.29 31.33 5.23
N TYR A 114 23.52 31.10 3.95
CA TYR A 114 23.43 29.76 3.35
C TYR A 114 24.82 29.12 3.36
N ALA A 115 25.18 28.45 4.47
CA ALA A 115 26.39 27.65 4.58
C ALA A 115 26.03 26.16 4.70
N TRP A 116 26.01 25.45 3.57
CA TRP A 116 25.89 23.98 3.53
C TRP A 116 27.26 23.34 3.71
N GLU A 117 27.76 23.28 4.93
CA GLU A 117 28.99 22.57 5.27
C GLU A 117 28.72 21.50 6.34
N ASN A 118 28.26 20.33 5.88
CA ASN A 118 28.54 19.06 6.55
C ASN A 118 28.21 17.88 5.63
N ALA A 119 28.99 17.77 4.55
CA ALA A 119 29.25 16.50 3.88
C ALA A 119 30.24 15.70 4.75
N GLY A 120 29.76 15.23 5.90
CA GLY A 120 30.52 14.39 6.83
C GLY A 120 30.03 12.96 6.77
N ASP A 121 30.69 12.15 5.95
CA ASP A 121 30.53 10.70 5.89
C ASP A 121 30.55 10.05 7.28
N SER A 122 29.45 9.35 7.62
CA SER A 122 29.53 8.18 8.49
C SER A 122 28.46 7.17 8.10
N TRP A 123 28.84 6.22 7.24
CA TRP A 123 28.02 5.06 6.92
C TRP A 123 27.97 4.13 8.13
N ASN A 124 27.09 4.45 9.07
CA ASN A 124 26.87 3.62 10.25
C ASN A 124 26.09 2.37 9.84
N SER A 125 26.81 1.27 9.55
CA SER A 125 26.20 0.01 9.14
C SER A 125 25.38 -0.58 10.29
N HIS A 126 24.10 -0.23 10.33
CA HIS A 126 23.15 -0.81 11.27
C HIS A 126 22.95 -2.28 10.89
N ARG A 127 23.64 -3.19 11.59
CA ARG A 127 23.33 -4.62 11.51
C ARG A 127 22.03 -4.86 12.28
N PHE A 128 20.94 -4.96 11.53
CA PHE A 128 19.64 -5.32 12.07
C PHE A 128 19.68 -6.73 12.68
N GLU A 129 19.21 -6.86 13.91
CA GLU A 129 18.96 -8.17 14.50
C GLU A 129 17.93 -8.92 13.66
N ARG A 130 18.24 -10.17 13.30
CA ARG A 130 17.35 -11.00 12.51
C ARG A 130 16.09 -11.27 13.32
N ARG A 131 15.01 -10.61 12.95
CA ARG A 131 13.67 -10.78 13.51
C ARG A 131 12.99 -12.11 13.13
N TYR A 132 13.74 -13.04 12.53
CA TYR A 132 13.25 -14.35 12.14
C TYR A 132 13.72 -15.38 13.15
N LYS A 133 12.77 -15.97 13.89
CA LYS A 133 13.04 -17.15 14.71
C LYS A 133 13.23 -18.33 13.74
N ALA A 134 14.36 -19.03 13.83
CA ALA A 134 14.53 -20.26 13.05
C ALA A 134 13.35 -21.18 13.36
N GLY A 135 12.69 -21.68 12.32
CA GLY A 135 11.58 -22.63 12.49
C GLY A 135 12.05 -23.92 13.18
N PRO A 136 11.11 -24.71 13.72
CA PRO A 136 11.42 -25.98 14.37
C PRO A 136 12.24 -26.87 13.44
N SER A 137 13.18 -27.59 14.03
CA SER A 137 14.07 -28.48 13.27
C SER A 137 13.26 -29.62 12.64
N ILE A 138 13.77 -30.22 11.57
CA ILE A 138 13.10 -31.34 10.89
C ILE A 138 12.85 -32.49 11.87
N ASP A 139 13.77 -32.69 12.82
CA ASP A 139 13.68 -33.75 13.83
C ASP A 139 12.52 -33.46 14.81
N GLU A 140 12.36 -32.20 15.22
CA GLU A 140 11.27 -31.74 16.08
C GLU A 140 9.89 -31.87 15.41
N LEU A 141 9.80 -31.52 14.12
CA LEU A 141 8.58 -31.72 13.33
C LEU A 141 8.26 -33.21 13.13
N ALA A 142 9.28 -34.05 12.96
CA ALA A 142 9.09 -35.49 12.83
C ALA A 142 8.52 -36.11 14.12
N GLU A 143 8.99 -35.66 15.29
CA GLU A 143 8.43 -36.07 16.58
C GLU A 143 7.00 -35.56 16.79
N GLU A 144 6.70 -34.33 16.37
CA GLU A 144 5.35 -33.76 16.48
C GLU A 144 4.34 -34.49 15.59
N ILE A 145 4.73 -34.82 14.37
CA ILE A 145 3.91 -35.63 13.45
C ILE A 145 3.71 -37.04 14.02
N ALA A 146 4.75 -37.66 14.58
CA ALA A 146 4.62 -38.98 15.21
C ALA A 146 3.68 -38.94 16.42
N ARG A 147 3.75 -37.88 17.23
CA ARG A 147 2.84 -37.69 18.38
C ARG A 147 1.39 -37.53 17.94
N LEU A 148 1.13 -36.73 16.91
CA LEU A 148 -0.21 -36.52 16.35
C LEU A 148 -0.75 -37.81 15.74
N ARG A 149 0.08 -38.56 14.99
CA ARG A 149 -0.35 -39.84 14.41
C ARG A 149 -0.74 -40.88 15.44
N ARG A 150 -0.03 -40.95 16.58
CA ARG A 150 -0.43 -41.82 17.72
C ARG A 150 -1.78 -41.41 18.30
N GLN A 151 -2.08 -40.12 18.38
CA GLN A 151 -3.40 -39.66 18.84
C GLN A 151 -4.52 -40.05 17.87
N LEU A 152 -4.24 -40.08 16.57
CA LEU A 152 -5.21 -40.45 15.54
C LEU A 152 -5.19 -41.96 15.17
N ALA A 153 -4.41 -42.79 15.87
CA ALA A 153 -4.25 -44.22 15.59
C ALA A 153 -3.89 -44.55 14.11
N LEU A 154 -3.08 -43.70 13.47
CA LEU A 154 -2.63 -43.91 12.10
C LEU A 154 -1.43 -44.88 12.03
N PRO A 155 -1.30 -45.68 10.95
CA PRO A 155 -0.15 -46.55 10.75
C PRO A 155 1.14 -45.76 10.51
N ASP A 156 2.25 -46.24 11.08
CA ASP A 156 3.57 -45.62 10.99
C ASP A 156 4.23 -45.91 9.63
N GLU A 157 4.28 -44.90 8.76
CA GLU A 157 4.98 -44.93 7.47
C GLU A 157 6.39 -44.30 7.61
N PRO A 158 7.47 -44.96 7.16
CA PRO A 158 8.82 -44.43 7.30
C PRO A 158 9.02 -43.20 6.39
N VAL A 159 9.24 -42.04 7.02
CA VAL A 159 9.45 -40.78 6.29
C VAL A 159 10.71 -40.88 5.43
N ALA A 160 10.55 -40.85 4.10
CA ALA A 160 11.65 -40.99 3.16
C ALA A 160 12.69 -39.87 3.35
N ARG A 161 13.87 -40.24 3.85
CA ARG A 161 15.01 -39.35 4.11
C ARG A 161 15.61 -38.82 2.80
N HIS A 162 14.93 -37.86 2.17
CA HIS A 162 15.48 -37.13 1.05
C HIS A 162 16.55 -36.17 1.58
N LYS A 163 17.82 -36.54 1.39
CA LYS A 163 18.96 -35.66 1.67
C LYS A 163 18.89 -34.44 0.75
N TYR A 164 18.25 -33.37 1.20
CA TYR A 164 18.27 -32.09 0.50
C TYR A 164 19.72 -31.60 0.41
N ALA A 165 20.23 -31.47 -0.82
CA ALA A 165 21.56 -30.92 -1.07
C ALA A 165 21.70 -29.54 -0.42
N ARG A 166 22.83 -29.29 0.26
CA ARG A 166 23.14 -28.00 0.88
C ARG A 166 23.07 -26.92 -0.20
N ARG A 167 22.04 -26.07 -0.17
CA ARG A 167 21.91 -24.93 -1.08
C ARG A 167 23.13 -24.02 -0.89
N ALA A 168 24.03 -24.04 -1.87
CA ALA A 168 25.19 -23.18 -1.91
C ALA A 168 24.73 -21.71 -1.92
N ARG A 169 25.24 -20.93 -0.97
CA ARG A 169 24.97 -19.49 -0.87
C ARG A 169 25.70 -18.77 -1.99
N LEU A 170 25.04 -18.53 -3.11
CA LEU A 170 25.56 -17.67 -4.17
C LEU A 170 24.67 -16.43 -4.27
N ASN A 171 25.01 -15.42 -3.46
CA ASN A 171 24.57 -14.06 -3.70
C ASN A 171 25.84 -13.19 -3.73
N ARG A 172 26.45 -13.07 -4.92
CA ARG A 172 27.60 -12.19 -5.14
C ARG A 172 27.09 -11.00 -5.97
N PRO A 173 27.13 -9.77 -5.45
CA PRO A 173 26.65 -8.61 -6.17
C PRO A 173 27.59 -8.34 -7.35
N ARG A 174 27.02 -8.26 -8.56
CA ARG A 174 27.75 -7.85 -9.77
C ARG A 174 27.93 -6.33 -9.74
N ILE A 175 29.13 -5.89 -9.39
CA ILE A 175 29.56 -4.50 -9.52
C ILE A 175 29.94 -4.29 -10.99
N ARG A 176 29.23 -3.42 -11.71
CA ARG A 176 29.69 -2.89 -13.01
C ARG A 176 30.64 -1.73 -12.72
N ARG A 177 31.85 -1.81 -13.26
CA ARG A 177 32.76 -0.69 -13.45
C ARG A 177 32.34 0.10 -14.67
#